data_AF-A0A3A2J336-F1
#
_entry.id   AF-A0A3A2J336-F1
#
_cell.length_a   1.000
_cell.length_b   1.000
_cell.length_c   1.000
_cell.angle_alpha   90.00
_cell.angle_beta   90.00
_cell.angle_gamma   90.00
#
_symmetry.space_group_name_H-M   'P 1'
#
loop_
_entity.id
_entity.type
_entity.pdbx_description
1 polymer ?
#
loop_
_entity_poly.entity_id
_entity_poly.type
_entity_poly.pdbx_seq_one_letter_code
_entity_poly.pdbx_strand_id
1 'polypeptide(L)' 'MTISDSDHPSIKQVFFNGKLAEKHYKQHILPTLDKQYAYLEYQYLPSTSPAYAALKLEQKIEAWKAINQSMVK' A
#
# COMPACT_ATOMS: atom_id res chain seq x y z
N MET A 1 23.16 -0.88 -21.89
CA MET A 1 21.72 -0.96 -22.18
C MET A 1 21.02 -0.25 -21.03
N THR A 2 20.52 0.95 -21.30
CA THR A 2 20.06 1.89 -20.26
C THR A 2 18.73 1.40 -19.72
N ILE A 3 18.69 1.04 -18.43
CA ILE A 3 17.44 0.81 -17.71
C ILE A 3 16.87 2.19 -17.43
N SER A 4 15.90 2.61 -18.23
CA SER A 4 15.21 3.87 -18.04
C SER A 4 13.81 3.64 -18.54
N ASP A 5 12.95 3.18 -17.64
CA ASP A 5 11.60 3.72 -17.47
C ASP A 5 10.95 2.97 -16.31
N SER A 6 10.88 3.62 -15.14
CA SER A 6 9.84 3.26 -14.19
C SER A 6 8.53 3.69 -14.85
N ASP A 7 7.70 2.77 -15.32
CA ASP A 7 6.47 3.09 -16.07
C ASP A 7 5.53 4.03 -15.30
N HIS A 8 5.73 4.15 -13.98
CA HIS A 8 4.95 5.01 -13.09
C HIS A 8 5.83 5.71 -12.03
N PRO A 9 6.62 6.75 -12.39
CA PRO A 9 7.54 7.40 -11.46
C PRO A 9 6.83 8.18 -10.34
N SER A 10 5.56 8.53 -10.54
CA SER A 10 4.73 9.27 -9.59
C SER A 10 4.12 8.40 -8.49
N ILE A 11 4.09 7.07 -8.65
CA ILE A 11 3.61 6.18 -7.59
C ILE A 11 4.65 6.14 -6.48
N LYS A 12 4.36 6.75 -5.32
CA LYS A 12 5.29 6.78 -4.18
C LYS A 12 4.89 5.85 -3.05
N GLN A 13 3.63 5.42 -2.99
CA GLN A 13 3.11 4.70 -1.84
C GLN A 13 2.12 3.62 -2.22
N VAL A 14 2.20 2.49 -1.52
CA VAL A 14 1.32 1.33 -1.67
C VAL A 14 0.56 1.13 -0.36
N PHE A 15 -0.77 1.18 -0.44
CA PHE A 15 -1.65 0.91 0.68
C PHE A 15 -2.26 -0.49 0.55
N PHE A 16 -2.06 -1.36 1.56
CA PHE A 16 -2.63 -2.70 1.57
C PHE A 16 -4.05 -2.70 2.14
N ASN A 17 -4.99 -3.22 1.37
CA ASN A 17 -6.37 -3.42 1.81
C ASN A 17 -6.51 -4.72 2.63
N GLY A 18 -6.17 -4.67 3.92
CA GLY A 18 -6.25 -5.81 4.83
C GLY A 18 -4.93 -6.58 5.01
N LYS A 19 -4.85 -7.37 6.09
CA LYS A 19 -3.62 -8.05 6.53
C LYS A 19 -3.14 -9.11 5.55
N LEU A 20 -4.07 -9.76 4.84
CA LEU A 20 -3.71 -10.80 3.88
C LEU A 20 -2.99 -10.22 2.66
N ALA A 21 -3.44 -9.06 2.17
CA ALA A 21 -2.80 -8.36 1.06
C ALA A 21 -1.37 -7.95 1.43
N GLU A 22 -1.19 -7.35 2.62
CA GLU A 22 0.14 -7.00 3.13
C GLU A 22 1.05 -8.23 3.26
N LYS A 23 0.55 -9.30 3.91
CA LYS A 23 1.33 -10.51 4.15
C LYS A 23 1.80 -11.13 2.84
N HIS A 24 0.90 -11.33 1.88
CA HIS A 24 1.25 -11.97 0.62
C HIS A 24 2.21 -11.10 -0.21
N TYR A 25 2.00 -9.78 -0.23
CA TYR A 25 2.91 -8.88 -0.92
C TYR A 25 4.31 -8.93 -0.30
N LYS A 26 4.42 -8.83 1.03
CA LYS A 26 5.71 -8.90 1.73
C LYS A 26 6.41 -10.24 1.57
N GLN A 27 5.66 -11.33 1.49
CA GLN A 27 6.21 -12.68 1.36
C GLN A 27 6.66 -13.01 -0.06
N HIS A 28 5.92 -12.55 -1.07
CA HIS A 28 6.11 -13.01 -2.45
C HIS A 28 6.64 -11.95 -3.40
N ILE A 29 6.34 -10.67 -3.17
CA ILE A 29 6.67 -9.58 -4.10
C ILE A 29 7.84 -8.74 -3.59
N LEU A 30 7.80 -8.34 -2.32
CA LEU A 30 8.85 -7.50 -1.75
C LEU A 30 10.28 -8.09 -1.90
N PRO A 31 10.52 -9.41 -1.74
CA PRO A 31 11.85 -10.00 -1.93
C PRO A 31 12.32 -10.01 -3.39
N THR A 32 11.39 -9.95 -4.35
CA THR A 32 11.68 -9.99 -5.79
C THR A 32 11.62 -8.61 -6.44
N LEU A 33 11.32 -7.56 -5.67
CA LEU A 33 11.17 -6.22 -6.18
C LEU A 33 12.55 -5.61 -6.45
N ASP A 34 12.73 -5.06 -7.65
CA ASP A 34 13.98 -4.40 -8.04
C ASP A 34 14.28 -3.21 -7.11
N LYS A 35 15.57 -3.00 -6.81
CA LYS A 35 16.07 -1.86 -6.02
C LYS A 35 15.65 -0.52 -6.60
N GLN A 36 15.37 -0.42 -7.90
CA GLN A 36 14.85 0.81 -8.50
C GLN A 36 13.53 1.26 -7.85
N TYR A 37 12.78 0.36 -7.21
CA TYR A 37 11.53 0.66 -6.49
C TYR A 37 11.70 0.84 -4.98
N ALA A 38 12.93 0.92 -4.47
CA ALA A 38 13.20 1.11 -3.04
C ALA A 38 12.64 2.43 -2.47
N TYR A 39 12.22 3.36 -3.33
CA TYR A 39 11.55 4.60 -2.96
C TYR A 39 10.06 4.43 -2.60
N LEU A 40 9.47 3.25 -2.84
CA LEU A 40 8.08 2.99 -2.50
C LEU A 40 7.90 2.85 -0.98
N GLU A 41 6.97 3.62 -0.43
CA GLU A 41 6.51 3.47 0.94
C GLU A 41 5.33 2.49 1.01
N TYR A 42 5.22 1.74 2.11
CA TYR A 42 4.19 0.72 2.30
C TYR A 42 3.40 0.95 3.58
N GLN A 43 2.07 0.92 3.49
CA GLN A 43 1.20 1.10 4.64
C GLN A 43 0.03 0.12 4.64
N TYR A 44 -0.26 -0.46 5.79
CA TYR A 44 -1.46 -1.27 6.01
C TYR A 44 -2.68 -0.37 6.25
N LEU A 45 -3.82 -0.72 5.63
CA LEU A 45 -5.13 -0.18 5.96
C LEU A 45 -6.12 -1.32 6.26
N PRO A 46 -7.13 -1.08 7.12
CA PRO A 46 -8.20 -2.04 7.37
C PRO A 46 -8.92 -2.46 6.09
N SER A 47 -9.39 -3.71 6.06
CA SER A 47 -10.13 -4.21 4.90
C SER A 47 -11.42 -3.40 4.68
N THR A 48 -11.68 -3.00 3.44
CA THR A 48 -12.95 -2.39 2.99
C THR A 48 -14.09 -3.39 2.90
N SER A 49 -13.82 -4.70 3.05
CA SER A 49 -14.86 -5.72 3.03
C SER A 49 -15.79 -5.60 4.26
N PRO A 50 -17.11 -5.75 4.08
CA PRO A 50 -18.08 -5.77 5.18
C PRO A 50 -17.92 -7.02 6.07
N ALA A 51 -17.32 -8.10 5.55
CA ALA A 51 -17.10 -9.34 6.30
C ALA A 51 -16.11 -9.19 7.47
N TYR A 52 -15.34 -8.09 7.52
CA TYR A 52 -14.44 -7.78 8.62
C TYR A 52 -15.16 -6.96 9.70
N ALA A 53 -15.82 -7.66 10.65
CA ALA A 53 -16.61 -7.09 11.74
C ALA A 53 -15.78 -6.57 12.94
N ALA A 54 -14.45 -6.73 12.90
CA ALA A 54 -13.56 -6.33 14.00
C ALA A 54 -13.44 -4.81 14.18
N LEU A 55 -13.80 -4.01 13.17
CA LEU A 55 -13.76 -2.56 13.20
C LEU A 55 -15.09 -1.97 12.72
N LYS A 56 -15.56 -0.94 13.42
CA LYS A 56 -16.72 -0.15 13.00
C LYS A 56 -16.39 0.66 11.74
N LEU A 57 -17.42 1.05 10.99
CA LEU A 57 -17.26 1.81 9.74
C LEU A 57 -16.47 3.11 9.96
N GLU A 58 -16.72 3.82 11.06
CA GLU A 58 -16.06 5.09 11.38
C GLU A 58 -14.55 4.91 11.59
N GLN A 59 -14.16 3.80 12.24
CA GLN A 59 -12.76 3.46 12.45
C GLN A 59 -12.07 3.10 11.12
N LYS A 60 -12.79 2.46 10.20
CA LYS A 60 -12.29 2.22 8.84
C LYS A 60 -12.09 3.55 8.12
N ILE A 61 -13.09 4.43 8.12
CA ILE A 61 -12.99 5.76 7.49
C ILE A 61 -11.79 6.53 8.04
N GLU A 62 -11.62 6.57 9.36
CA GLU A 62 -10.51 7.29 10.00
C GLU A 62 -9.16 6.73 9.57
N ALA A 63 -8.99 5.40 9.54
CA ALA A 63 -7.75 4.80 9.07
C ALA A 63 -7.46 5.16 7.59
N TRP A 64 -8.48 5.17 6.74
CA TRP A 64 -8.34 5.45 5.31
C TRP A 64 -8.06 6.93 4.99
N LYS A 65 -8.31 7.87 5.94
CA LYS A 65 -7.88 9.27 5.79
C LYS A 65 -6.36 9.45 5.68
N ALA A 66 -5.57 8.45 6.08
CA ALA A 66 -4.12 8.47 5.92
C ALA A 66 -3.68 8.69 4.46
N ILE A 67 -4.49 8.28 3.48
CA ILE A 67 -4.20 8.52 2.05
C ILE A 67 -4.18 10.02 1.74
N ASN A 68 -5.06 10.82 2.33
CA ASN A 68 -5.08 12.26 2.06
C ASN A 68 -3.81 12.94 2.56
N GLN A 69 -3.22 12.45 3.65
CA GLN A 69 -1.97 12.98 4.20
C GLN A 69 -0.77 12.67 3.31
N SER A 70 -0.83 11.57 2.55
CA SER A 70 0.25 11.22 1.63
C SER A 70 0.19 11.91 0.27
N MET A 71 -0.97 12.45 -0.12
CA MET A 71 -1.12 13.19 -1.38
C MET A 71 -0.55 14.62 -1.35
N VAL A 72 -0.22 15.15 -0.17
CA VAL A 72 0.25 16.54 0.01
C VAL A 72 1.79 16.62 0.07
N LYS A 73 2.49 15.50 -0.10
CA LYS A 73 3.96 15.44 -0.12
C LYS A 73 4.55 15.56 -1.51
#